data_AF-A0A3M1M2U6-F1
#
_entry.id   AF-A0A3M1M2U6-F1
#
_cell.length_a   1.000
_cell.length_b   1.000
_cell.length_c   1.000
_cell.angle_alpha   90.00
_cell.angle_beta   90.00
_cell.angle_gamma   90.00
#
_symmetry.space_group_name_H-M   'P 1'
#
loop_
_entity.id
_entity.type
_entity.pdbx_description
1 polymer ?
#
loop_
_entity_poly.entity_id
_entity_poly.type
_entity_poly.pdbx_seq_one_letter_code
_entity_poly.pdbx_strand_id
1 'polypeptide(L)'
;MSLLSRPRTAYVSPFRSEGLQMRAVLWFCMTVALAVLWITEPAIAGHSTRKKGAKRRATARLQRNTQGKQLALDLLSTQASPALQTLAGLHEGQVLDGDDADEVAREDDVPVDIATIRTLWMAYVDGEQPPSGLSQRQVMEFIMDWLGRPYRFGGSSADGIDCSAFIQTLFHTCAAALLPRTAQEQYAYGQQVQHIEDLQFGDLVFFHTRSHAWVSHVGIYLGDKLFAHASSRYGVTISSLESTYYNKRFISGRRLTLSDLQQLALRSEAR
;
A
#
# COMPACT_ATOMS: atom_id res chain seq x y z
N MET A 1 0.87 -53.76 -38.77
CA MET A 1 0.25 -54.07 -40.08
C MET A 1 -0.81 -55.14 -39.88
N SER A 2 -1.96 -55.01 -40.55
CA SER A 2 -3.17 -55.88 -40.53
C SER A 2 -4.12 -55.65 -39.34
N LEU A 3 -5.11 -54.73 -39.41
CA LEU A 3 -6.42 -54.79 -40.12
C LEU A 3 -7.45 -55.66 -39.36
N LEU A 4 -8.39 -55.04 -38.64
CA LEU A 4 -9.76 -54.66 -39.08
C LEU A 4 -10.70 -55.87 -39.25
N SER A 5 -11.73 -55.99 -38.41
CA SER A 5 -13.14 -56.13 -38.83
C SER A 5 -14.13 -56.38 -37.66
N ARG A 6 -14.99 -55.39 -37.39
CA ARG A 6 -16.39 -55.53 -36.90
C ARG A 6 -17.28 -55.86 -38.13
N PRO A 7 -18.56 -56.35 -38.07
CA PRO A 7 -19.69 -55.65 -37.41
C PRO A 7 -21.03 -56.39 -37.07
N ARG A 8 -21.94 -55.64 -36.39
CA ARG A 8 -23.45 -55.59 -36.46
C ARG A 8 -24.26 -56.83 -35.98
N THR A 9 -25.47 -56.80 -35.39
CA THR A 9 -26.63 -55.87 -35.26
C THR A 9 -27.64 -56.50 -34.25
N ALA A 10 -28.20 -55.78 -33.27
CA ALA A 10 -29.53 -55.10 -33.21
C ALA A 10 -30.73 -55.92 -32.68
N TYR A 11 -31.41 -55.44 -31.61
CA TYR A 11 -32.89 -55.36 -31.44
C TYR A 11 -33.24 -54.70 -30.07
N VAL A 12 -33.70 -53.43 -30.00
CA VAL A 12 -35.07 -52.87 -29.93
C VAL A 12 -35.92 -53.27 -28.69
N SER A 13 -36.45 -52.24 -28.02
CA SER A 13 -37.31 -52.17 -26.82
C SER A 13 -38.78 -52.59 -27.04
N PRO A 14 -39.61 -52.62 -25.98
CA PRO A 14 -40.59 -51.55 -25.72
C PRO A 14 -40.72 -51.23 -24.20
N PHE A 15 -41.03 -50.03 -23.70
CA PHE A 15 -42.18 -49.12 -23.82
C PHE A 15 -43.52 -49.61 -23.22
N ARG A 16 -43.84 -49.01 -22.05
CA ARG A 16 -45.12 -48.48 -21.53
C ARG A 16 -46.15 -49.34 -20.76
N SER A 17 -46.46 -48.78 -19.58
CA SER A 17 -47.77 -48.49 -18.95
C SER A 17 -48.67 -49.59 -18.41
N GLU A 18 -49.01 -49.46 -17.13
CA GLU A 18 -50.35 -49.48 -16.49
C GLU A 18 -50.13 -49.05 -15.02
N GLY A 19 -50.85 -48.12 -14.38
CA GLY A 19 -52.30 -47.94 -14.29
C GLY A 19 -52.81 -48.55 -12.97
N LEU A 20 -52.63 -47.89 -11.82
CA LEU A 20 -53.70 -47.24 -11.03
C LEU A 20 -54.90 -48.15 -10.66
N GLN A 21 -55.13 -48.43 -9.36
CA GLN A 21 -56.44 -48.51 -8.63
C GLN A 21 -56.15 -48.86 -7.14
N MET A 22 -56.27 -47.94 -6.17
CA MET A 22 -57.47 -47.46 -5.45
C MET A 22 -57.98 -48.35 -4.29
N ARG A 23 -58.39 -47.64 -3.21
CA ARG A 23 -59.31 -47.96 -2.08
C ARG A 23 -58.63 -48.35 -0.76
N ALA A 24 -58.49 -47.42 0.20
CA ALA A 24 -59.48 -47.00 1.23
C ALA A 24 -59.45 -47.95 2.45
N VAL A 25 -59.29 -47.50 3.70
CA VAL A 25 -60.31 -46.95 4.64
C VAL A 25 -59.53 -46.50 5.92
N LEU A 26 -59.47 -45.21 6.31
CA LEU A 26 -60.31 -44.50 7.33
C LEU A 26 -60.16 -45.05 8.77
N TRP A 27 -60.03 -44.31 9.90
CA TRP A 27 -60.07 -42.88 10.27
C TRP A 27 -59.76 -42.79 11.80
N PHE A 28 -58.88 -41.88 12.27
CA PHE A 28 -59.19 -40.71 13.15
C PHE A 28 -58.75 -40.82 14.64
N CYS A 29 -57.86 -39.91 15.07
CA CYS A 29 -58.04 -38.97 16.20
C CYS A 29 -56.75 -38.18 16.51
N MET A 30 -56.62 -37.00 15.89
CA MET A 30 -56.03 -35.78 16.49
C MET A 30 -56.84 -35.44 17.77
N THR A 31 -56.39 -34.80 18.86
CA THR A 31 -55.40 -33.75 19.18
C THR A 31 -55.54 -33.52 20.70
N VAL A 32 -54.50 -33.11 21.45
CA VAL A 32 -54.54 -31.96 22.40
C VAL A 32 -53.10 -31.52 22.70
N ALA A 33 -52.88 -30.20 22.62
CA ALA A 33 -51.65 -29.47 22.84
C ALA A 33 -51.53 -28.91 24.27
N LEU A 34 -50.38 -28.26 24.54
CA LEU A 34 -49.96 -27.43 25.70
C LEU A 34 -49.20 -28.21 26.78
N ALA A 35 -48.11 -27.75 27.41
CA ALA A 35 -47.17 -26.63 27.32
C ALA A 35 -46.21 -26.80 28.54
N VAL A 36 -45.15 -25.97 28.63
CA VAL A 36 -44.40 -25.61 29.86
C VAL A 36 -43.10 -26.40 30.18
N LEU A 37 -42.00 -25.88 29.61
CA LEU A 37 -40.88 -25.16 30.30
C LEU A 37 -39.69 -25.94 30.96
N TRP A 38 -38.48 -25.41 30.68
CA TRP A 38 -37.11 -25.68 31.18
C TRP A 38 -36.48 -27.01 30.70
N ILE A 39 -35.35 -27.05 29.99
CA ILE A 39 -34.03 -26.55 30.39
C ILE A 39 -33.22 -26.12 29.16
N THR A 40 -32.61 -24.93 29.26
CA THR A 40 -31.61 -24.38 28.35
C THR A 40 -30.21 -24.81 28.78
N GLU A 41 -29.42 -25.39 27.87
CA GLU A 41 -27.95 -25.30 27.88
C GLU A 41 -27.50 -24.72 26.53
N PRO A 42 -26.84 -23.55 26.49
CA PRO A 42 -26.14 -23.12 25.30
C PRO A 42 -24.73 -23.72 25.31
N ALA A 43 -24.46 -24.64 24.39
CA ALA A 43 -23.11 -25.07 24.07
C ALA A 43 -22.26 -23.84 23.69
N ILE A 44 -21.20 -23.61 24.47
CA ILE A 44 -20.23 -22.54 24.27
C ILE A 44 -19.50 -22.77 22.95
N ALA A 45 -19.93 -22.06 21.91
CA ALA A 45 -19.27 -21.97 20.62
C ALA A 45 -17.98 -21.14 20.75
N GLY A 46 -16.94 -21.74 21.33
CA GLY A 46 -15.61 -21.14 21.42
C GLY A 46 -14.76 -21.40 20.18
N HIS A 47 -15.19 -21.03 18.96
CA HIS A 47 -14.34 -21.12 17.76
C HIS A 47 -14.57 -19.94 16.79
N SER A 48 -13.45 -19.30 16.40
CA SER A 48 -13.30 -18.45 15.19
C SER A 48 -13.69 -16.95 15.27
N THR A 49 -13.24 -16.21 16.28
CA THR A 49 -13.11 -14.73 16.18
C THR A 49 -11.83 -14.31 15.43
N ARG A 50 -10.77 -15.12 15.48
CA ARG A 50 -9.46 -14.81 14.87
C ARG A 50 -9.48 -14.81 13.33
N LYS A 51 -10.22 -15.73 12.68
CA LYS A 51 -10.35 -15.77 11.20
C LYS A 51 -11.26 -14.65 10.66
N LYS A 52 -12.28 -14.23 11.40
CA LYS A 52 -13.18 -13.13 10.99
C LYS A 52 -12.46 -11.76 11.03
N GLY A 53 -11.61 -11.53 12.04
CA GLY A 53 -10.77 -10.32 12.11
C GLY A 53 -9.71 -10.24 11.03
N ALA A 54 -9.04 -11.36 10.72
CA ALA A 54 -8.06 -11.44 9.64
C ALA A 54 -8.67 -11.19 8.25
N LYS A 55 -9.85 -11.76 7.97
CA LYS A 55 -10.59 -11.51 6.72
C LYS A 55 -11.01 -10.04 6.58
N ARG A 56 -11.54 -9.41 7.65
CA ARG A 56 -11.92 -7.99 7.65
C ARG A 56 -10.72 -7.05 7.41
N ARG A 57 -9.57 -7.35 8.02
CA ARG A 57 -8.32 -6.59 7.79
C ARG A 57 -7.78 -6.79 6.38
N ALA A 58 -7.85 -8.00 5.84
CA ALA A 58 -7.45 -8.30 4.46
C ALA A 58 -8.33 -7.58 3.43
N THR A 59 -9.65 -7.54 3.62
CA THR A 59 -10.57 -6.78 2.77
C THR A 59 -10.35 -5.26 2.89
N ALA A 60 -10.12 -4.74 4.11
CA ALA A 60 -9.82 -3.32 4.30
C ALA A 60 -8.45 -2.92 3.70
N ARG A 61 -7.47 -3.83 3.71
CA ARG A 61 -6.18 -3.66 3.01
C ARG A 61 -6.36 -3.67 1.50
N LEU A 62 -7.16 -4.60 0.97
CA LEU A 62 -7.44 -4.67 -0.46
C LEU A 62 -8.18 -3.41 -0.93
N GLN A 63 -9.21 -2.97 -0.19
CA GLN A 63 -9.96 -1.75 -0.49
C GLN A 63 -9.07 -0.50 -0.48
N ARG A 64 -8.17 -0.35 0.52
CA ARG A 64 -7.21 0.77 0.56
C ARG A 64 -6.18 0.73 -0.57
N ASN A 65 -5.66 -0.44 -0.92
CA ASN A 65 -4.79 -0.59 -2.10
C ASN A 65 -5.54 -0.23 -3.39
N THR A 66 -6.82 -0.61 -3.50
CA THR A 66 -7.65 -0.26 -4.67
C THR A 66 -7.97 1.24 -4.69
N GLN A 67 -8.15 1.86 -3.54
CA GLN A 67 -8.40 3.29 -3.39
C GLN A 67 -7.15 4.12 -3.68
N GLY A 68 -5.96 3.71 -3.24
CA GLY A 68 -4.69 4.33 -3.62
C GLY A 68 -4.44 4.22 -5.13
N LYS A 69 -4.75 3.06 -5.73
CA LYS A 69 -4.67 2.88 -7.18
C LYS A 69 -5.70 3.73 -7.94
N GLN A 70 -6.93 3.83 -7.45
CA GLN A 70 -7.94 4.71 -8.04
C GLN A 70 -7.56 6.17 -7.87
N LEU A 71 -6.97 6.56 -6.73
CA LEU A 71 -6.44 7.89 -6.50
C LEU A 71 -5.31 8.22 -7.47
N ALA A 72 -4.33 7.33 -7.60
CA ALA A 72 -3.24 7.45 -8.56
C ALA A 72 -3.77 7.57 -9.98
N LEU A 73 -4.75 6.75 -10.36
CA LEU A 73 -5.38 6.79 -11.67
C LEU A 73 -6.20 8.07 -11.87
N ASP A 74 -6.94 8.55 -10.86
CA ASP A 74 -7.72 9.79 -10.90
C ASP A 74 -6.79 11.02 -10.96
N LEU A 75 -5.65 10.98 -10.27
CA LEU A 75 -4.57 11.98 -10.36
C LEU A 75 -3.98 12.03 -11.77
N LEU A 76 -3.87 10.88 -12.43
CA LEU A 76 -3.34 10.76 -13.80
C LEU A 76 -4.39 11.08 -14.88
N SER A 77 -5.69 10.80 -14.63
CA SER A 77 -6.76 10.90 -15.61
C SER A 77 -7.50 12.24 -15.63
N THR A 78 -7.47 12.99 -14.54
CA THR A 78 -8.34 14.16 -14.38
C THR A 78 -7.53 15.44 -14.39
N GLN A 79 -7.85 16.37 -15.28
CA GLN A 79 -7.43 17.76 -15.13
C GLN A 79 -7.92 18.25 -13.76
N ALA A 80 -6.97 18.43 -12.83
CA ALA A 80 -7.14 19.01 -11.49
C ALA A 80 -8.51 18.75 -10.83
N SER A 81 -8.71 17.55 -10.27
CA SER A 81 -9.93 17.28 -9.51
C SER A 81 -9.84 17.83 -8.06
N PRO A 82 -10.89 18.49 -7.54
CA PRO A 82 -11.03 18.92 -6.13
C PRO A 82 -10.90 17.80 -5.08
N ALA A 83 -10.84 16.54 -5.53
CA ALA A 83 -10.62 15.36 -4.69
C ALA A 83 -9.29 15.43 -3.90
N LEU A 84 -8.25 16.09 -4.44
CA LEU A 84 -6.98 16.28 -3.71
C LEU A 84 -7.14 17.21 -2.50
N GLN A 85 -7.94 18.27 -2.63
CA GLN A 85 -8.26 19.18 -1.51
C GLN A 85 -9.18 18.50 -0.48
N THR A 86 -10.03 17.59 -0.94
CA THR A 86 -10.92 16.81 -0.05
C THR A 86 -10.15 15.73 0.72
N LEU A 87 -9.09 15.15 0.14
CA LEU A 87 -8.19 14.22 0.84
C LEU A 87 -7.20 14.94 1.76
N ALA A 88 -6.70 16.11 1.35
CA ALA A 88 -5.97 17.01 2.23
C ALA A 88 -6.81 17.48 3.44
N GLY A 89 -8.15 17.45 3.31
CA GLY A 89 -9.10 17.80 4.38
C GLY A 89 -9.49 16.65 5.33
N LEU A 90 -8.97 15.42 5.16
CA LEU A 90 -9.35 14.27 5.98
C LEU A 90 -8.31 13.85 7.03
N HIS A 91 -7.18 14.54 7.13
CA HIS A 91 -6.19 14.32 8.18
C HIS A 91 -5.85 15.65 8.84
N GLU A 92 -6.38 15.90 10.04
CA GLU A 92 -5.77 16.86 10.95
C GLU A 92 -4.31 16.41 11.17
N GLY A 93 -3.35 17.28 10.85
CA GLY A 93 -1.94 16.95 10.96
C GLY A 93 -1.60 16.47 12.37
N GLN A 94 -0.82 15.40 12.48
CA GLN A 94 -0.45 14.87 13.78
C GLN A 94 0.67 15.73 14.37
N VAL A 95 0.36 16.51 15.41
CA VAL A 95 1.41 17.16 16.24
C VAL A 95 2.02 16.10 17.13
N LEU A 96 3.30 15.78 16.91
CA LEU A 96 4.02 14.77 17.70
C LEU A 96 4.80 15.46 18.83
N ASP A 97 5.17 14.70 19.87
CA ASP A 97 5.98 15.24 20.98
C ASP A 97 7.32 15.80 20.45
N GLY A 98 7.51 17.11 20.64
CA GLY A 98 8.68 17.86 20.17
C GLY A 98 8.50 18.57 18.82
N ASP A 99 7.36 18.38 18.14
CA ASP A 99 6.96 19.14 16.96
C ASP A 99 6.19 20.39 17.42
N ASP A 100 6.58 21.57 16.92
CA ASP A 100 5.80 22.80 17.11
C ASP A 100 4.54 22.71 16.21
N ALA A 101 3.35 22.89 16.80
CA ALA A 101 2.09 22.81 16.06
C ALA A 101 2.03 23.83 14.91
N ASP A 102 2.63 25.01 15.08
CA ASP A 102 2.74 26.01 14.02
C ASP A 102 3.75 25.61 12.94
N GLU A 103 4.70 24.73 13.26
CA GLU A 103 5.63 24.17 12.29
C GLU A 103 5.01 23.08 11.42
N VAL A 104 4.21 22.17 12.02
CA VAL A 104 3.43 21.17 11.26
C VAL A 104 2.44 21.85 10.31
N ALA A 105 1.87 22.99 10.71
CA ALA A 105 0.99 23.79 9.85
C ALA A 105 1.70 24.40 8.64
N ARG A 106 3.04 24.55 8.70
CA ARG A 106 3.88 25.05 7.60
C ARG A 106 4.53 23.94 6.77
N GLU A 107 4.38 22.67 7.17
CA GLU A 107 4.77 21.53 6.34
C GLU A 107 3.98 21.59 5.01
N ASP A 108 4.67 21.34 3.90
CA ASP A 108 4.08 21.29 2.54
C ASP A 108 3.43 22.64 2.10
N ASP A 109 4.09 23.77 2.39
CA ASP A 109 3.62 25.14 2.08
C ASP A 109 3.57 25.51 0.59
N VAL A 110 4.25 24.74 -0.27
CA VAL A 110 4.21 24.92 -1.73
C VAL A 110 3.40 23.77 -2.35
N PRO A 111 2.25 24.07 -2.99
CA PRO A 111 1.46 23.03 -3.64
C PRO A 111 2.21 22.50 -4.86
N VAL A 112 2.27 21.18 -5.00
CA VAL A 112 2.83 20.53 -6.19
C VAL A 112 1.73 20.38 -7.23
N ASP A 113 1.97 20.87 -8.44
CA ASP A 113 1.04 20.73 -9.56
C ASP A 113 1.00 19.27 -10.05
N ILE A 114 -0.22 18.76 -10.20
CA ILE A 114 -0.50 17.42 -10.73
C ILE A 114 0.07 17.27 -12.15
N ALA A 115 0.04 18.33 -12.96
CA ALA A 115 0.60 18.28 -14.31
C ALA A 115 2.12 18.06 -14.30
N THR A 116 2.83 18.65 -13.32
CA THR A 116 4.25 18.41 -13.09
C THR A 116 4.51 16.97 -12.68
N ILE A 117 3.75 16.44 -11.71
CA ILE A 117 3.85 15.02 -11.29
C ILE A 117 3.62 14.08 -12.48
N ARG A 118 2.61 14.36 -13.31
CA ARG A 118 2.31 13.56 -14.50
C ARG A 118 3.44 13.61 -15.52
N THR A 119 4.01 14.79 -15.76
CA THR A 119 5.11 14.96 -16.71
C THR A 119 6.33 14.16 -16.26
N LEU A 120 6.67 14.26 -14.98
CA LEU A 120 7.76 13.53 -14.35
C LEU A 120 7.53 12.02 -14.39
N TRP A 121 6.31 11.56 -14.10
CA TRP A 121 5.93 10.16 -14.25
C TRP A 121 6.14 9.66 -15.68
N MET A 122 5.62 10.38 -16.68
CA MET A 122 5.76 9.97 -18.08
C MET A 122 7.22 9.92 -18.52
N ALA A 123 8.05 10.88 -18.06
CA ALA A 123 9.48 10.88 -18.32
C ALA A 123 10.18 9.61 -17.79
N TYR A 124 9.73 9.06 -16.66
CA TYR A 124 10.33 7.89 -16.01
C TYR A 124 9.78 6.53 -16.45
N VAL A 125 8.56 6.48 -16.98
CA VAL A 125 8.01 5.24 -17.56
C VAL A 125 8.74 4.89 -18.86
N ASP A 126 9.13 5.91 -19.63
CA ASP A 126 9.78 5.76 -20.94
C ASP A 126 11.30 5.97 -20.89
N GLY A 127 11.85 6.33 -19.72
CA GLY A 127 13.25 6.70 -19.51
C GLY A 127 14.23 5.53 -19.31
N GLU A 128 15.50 5.78 -19.63
CA GLU A 128 16.60 4.83 -19.35
C GLU A 128 16.85 4.67 -17.85
N GLN A 129 17.21 3.45 -17.43
CA GLN A 129 17.47 3.14 -16.02
C GLN A 129 18.68 3.93 -15.49
N PRO A 130 18.58 4.59 -14.32
CA PRO A 130 19.71 5.33 -13.76
C PRO A 130 20.83 4.38 -13.32
N PRO A 131 22.09 4.84 -13.26
CA PRO A 131 23.25 4.02 -12.88
C PRO A 131 23.19 3.45 -11.46
N SER A 132 22.29 3.96 -10.61
CA SER A 132 22.11 3.55 -9.22
C SER A 132 21.56 2.13 -9.06
N GLY A 133 21.06 1.50 -10.14
CA GLY A 133 20.45 0.17 -10.08
C GLY A 133 19.00 0.16 -9.56
N LEU A 134 18.45 1.33 -9.24
CA LEU A 134 17.03 1.50 -8.94
C LEU A 134 16.24 1.70 -10.22
N SER A 135 15.19 0.90 -10.43
CA SER A 135 14.29 1.13 -11.54
C SER A 135 13.38 2.33 -11.30
N GLN A 136 13.58 3.39 -12.08
CA GLN A 136 12.74 4.60 -12.05
C GLN A 136 11.25 4.27 -12.11
N ARG A 137 10.87 3.43 -13.07
CA ARG A 137 9.50 2.94 -13.22
C ARG A 137 8.97 2.25 -11.97
N GLN A 138 9.70 1.29 -11.41
CA GLN A 138 9.23 0.55 -10.22
C GLN A 138 9.11 1.47 -9.00
N VAL A 139 10.04 2.41 -8.83
CA VAL A 139 10.00 3.41 -7.75
C VAL A 139 8.77 4.30 -7.89
N MET A 140 8.50 4.82 -9.09
CA MET A 140 7.31 5.63 -9.33
C MET A 140 6.03 4.83 -9.10
N GLU A 141 5.90 3.64 -9.69
CA GLU A 141 4.76 2.74 -9.49
C GLU A 141 4.51 2.46 -8.00
N PHE A 142 5.57 2.19 -7.23
CA PHE A 142 5.49 2.02 -5.79
C PHE A 142 4.97 3.29 -5.10
N ILE A 143 5.51 4.47 -5.41
CA ILE A 143 5.08 5.73 -4.78
C ILE A 143 3.58 5.96 -4.99
N MET A 144 3.09 5.78 -6.22
CA MET A 144 1.67 5.98 -6.54
C MET A 144 0.76 4.99 -5.82
N ASP A 145 1.18 3.73 -5.67
CA ASP A 145 0.45 2.72 -4.88
C ASP A 145 0.40 3.04 -3.38
N TRP A 146 1.32 3.88 -2.89
CA TRP A 146 1.42 4.28 -1.50
C TRP A 146 0.86 5.68 -1.20
N LEU A 147 0.63 6.53 -2.21
CA LEU A 147 0.08 7.87 -2.02
C LEU A 147 -1.19 7.87 -1.16
N GLY A 148 -1.26 8.84 -0.24
CA GLY A 148 -2.38 9.03 0.68
C GLY A 148 -2.43 8.05 1.84
N ARG A 149 -1.50 7.10 1.97
CA ARG A 149 -1.45 6.24 3.16
C ARG A 149 -1.10 7.07 4.39
N PRO A 150 -1.80 6.89 5.52
CA PRO A 150 -1.67 7.77 6.66
C PRO A 150 -0.30 7.67 7.30
N TYR A 151 0.19 8.80 7.80
CA TYR A 151 1.38 8.83 8.64
C TYR A 151 1.06 8.20 10.00
N ARG A 152 2.05 7.49 10.55
CA ARG A 152 2.04 7.09 11.96
C ARG A 152 3.47 6.96 12.44
N PHE A 153 3.83 7.72 13.47
CA PHE A 153 5.16 7.64 14.07
C PHE A 153 5.48 6.20 14.53
N GLY A 154 6.64 5.67 14.14
CA GLY A 154 7.03 4.28 14.41
C GLY A 154 6.27 3.24 13.58
N GLY A 155 5.30 3.64 12.75
CA GLY A 155 4.52 2.78 11.89
C GLY A 155 5.32 2.18 10.74
N SER A 156 5.01 0.95 10.37
CA SER A 156 5.69 0.20 9.29
C SER A 156 4.70 -0.56 8.41
N SER A 157 3.45 -0.11 8.32
CA SER A 157 2.37 -0.82 7.63
C SER A 157 1.57 0.09 6.72
N ALA A 158 0.80 -0.49 5.79
CA ALA A 158 -0.10 0.28 4.92
C ALA A 158 -1.18 1.08 5.70
N ASP A 159 -1.43 0.73 6.96
CA ASP A 159 -2.43 1.34 7.84
C ASP A 159 -1.88 2.55 8.60
N GLY A 160 -0.58 2.83 8.46
CA GLY A 160 0.15 3.83 9.21
C GLY A 160 1.64 3.56 9.07
N ILE A 161 2.36 4.48 8.43
CA ILE A 161 3.80 4.36 8.15
C ILE A 161 4.52 5.68 8.46
N ASP A 162 5.75 5.61 8.97
CA ASP A 162 6.61 6.80 9.09
C ASP A 162 7.56 6.95 7.89
N CYS A 163 8.26 8.08 7.83
CA CYS A 163 9.15 8.43 6.73
C CYS A 163 10.23 7.38 6.47
N SER A 164 10.95 6.97 7.52
CA SER A 164 12.02 5.98 7.41
C SER A 164 11.51 4.57 7.04
N ALA A 165 10.36 4.16 7.55
CA ALA A 165 9.74 2.89 7.18
C ALA A 165 9.21 2.90 5.74
N PHE A 166 8.70 4.04 5.26
CA PHE A 166 8.29 4.21 3.88
C PHE A 166 9.47 4.01 2.93
N ILE A 167 10.59 4.67 3.19
CA ILE A 167 11.83 4.51 2.43
C ILE A 167 12.37 3.07 2.52
N GLN A 168 12.42 2.49 3.71
CA GLN A 168 12.82 1.09 3.88
C GLN A 168 11.96 0.14 3.04
N THR A 169 10.64 0.33 3.04
CA THR A 169 9.70 -0.52 2.29
C THR A 169 9.87 -0.33 0.77
N LEU A 170 10.13 0.89 0.32
CA LEU A 170 10.40 1.21 -1.09
C LEU A 170 11.64 0.48 -1.58
N PHE A 171 12.78 0.63 -0.89
CA PHE A 171 14.04 -0.01 -1.30
C PHE A 171 13.99 -1.53 -1.20
N HIS A 172 13.31 -2.07 -0.18
CA HIS A 172 13.10 -3.51 -0.07
C HIS A 172 12.26 -4.04 -1.25
N THR A 173 11.24 -3.29 -1.68
CA THR A 173 10.35 -3.73 -2.77
C THR A 173 10.99 -3.58 -4.14
N CYS A 174 11.68 -2.47 -4.39
CA CYS A 174 12.21 -2.12 -5.71
C CYS A 174 13.62 -2.67 -5.97
N ALA A 175 14.41 -2.93 -4.93
CA ALA A 175 15.82 -3.33 -5.08
C ALA A 175 16.23 -4.51 -4.19
N ALA A 176 15.28 -5.16 -3.49
CA ALA A 176 15.56 -6.16 -2.46
C ALA A 176 16.54 -5.69 -1.37
N ALA A 177 16.70 -4.36 -1.22
CA ALA A 177 17.68 -3.77 -0.32
C ALA A 177 16.99 -3.36 0.98
N LEU A 178 17.37 -3.98 2.10
CA LEU A 178 16.80 -3.66 3.40
C LEU A 178 17.62 -2.55 4.10
N LEU A 179 17.16 -1.31 3.95
CA LEU A 179 17.72 -0.19 4.71
C LEU A 179 17.45 -0.33 6.22
N PRO A 180 18.26 0.32 7.09
CA PRO A 180 17.97 0.41 8.52
C PRO A 180 16.61 1.04 8.85
N ARG A 181 16.13 0.87 10.08
CA ARG A 181 14.76 1.26 10.47
C ARG A 181 14.61 2.77 10.63
N THR A 182 15.65 3.48 11.07
CA THR A 182 15.56 4.90 11.42
C THR A 182 16.18 5.79 10.36
N ALA A 183 15.68 7.02 10.22
CA ALA A 183 16.25 8.01 9.28
C ALA A 183 17.72 8.30 9.59
N GLN A 184 18.08 8.37 10.88
CA GLN A 184 19.46 8.58 11.31
C GLN A 184 20.41 7.45 10.87
N GLU A 185 19.99 6.19 10.99
CA GLU A 185 20.81 5.06 10.51
C GLU A 185 20.86 5.03 8.97
N GLN A 186 19.76 5.34 8.29
CA GLN A 186 19.74 5.42 6.82
C GLN A 186 20.70 6.48 6.29
N TYR A 187 20.87 7.59 7.01
CA TYR A 187 21.79 8.67 6.66
C TYR A 187 23.27 8.23 6.61
N ALA A 188 23.63 7.13 7.27
CA ALA A 188 25.00 6.61 7.27
C ALA A 188 25.38 5.87 5.97
N TYR A 189 24.43 5.66 5.05
CA TYR A 189 24.65 4.89 3.83
C TYR A 189 24.77 5.78 2.59
N GLY A 190 25.58 5.33 1.63
CA GLY A 190 25.76 6.00 0.36
C GLY A 190 26.65 7.24 0.41
N GLN A 191 26.91 7.78 -0.78
CA GLN A 191 27.70 9.00 -0.95
C GLN A 191 26.89 10.23 -0.55
N GLN A 192 27.51 11.15 0.18
CA GLN A 192 26.88 12.43 0.51
C GLN A 192 26.73 13.31 -0.75
N VAL A 193 25.53 13.86 -0.94
CA VAL A 193 25.23 14.88 -1.94
C VAL A 193 24.92 16.16 -1.18
N GLN A 194 25.81 17.14 -1.24
CA GLN A 194 25.73 18.32 -0.37
C GLN A 194 24.66 19.32 -0.83
N HIS A 195 24.52 19.49 -2.15
CA HIS A 195 23.69 20.53 -2.72
C HIS A 195 22.44 19.97 -3.39
N ILE A 196 21.34 20.75 -3.38
CA ILE A 196 20.05 20.33 -3.95
C ILE A 196 20.15 20.18 -5.47
N GLU A 197 20.92 21.05 -6.11
CA GLU A 197 21.21 21.04 -7.55
C GLU A 197 21.95 19.78 -8.03
N ASP A 198 22.67 19.09 -7.13
CA ASP A 198 23.40 17.88 -7.45
C ASP A 198 22.55 16.60 -7.26
N LEU A 199 21.33 16.74 -6.73
CA LEU A 199 20.43 15.61 -6.47
C LEU A 199 19.97 14.96 -7.77
N GLN A 200 19.95 13.64 -7.75
CA GLN A 200 19.50 12.80 -8.85
C GLN A 200 18.37 11.89 -8.38
N PHE A 201 17.54 11.45 -9.32
CA PHE A 201 16.44 10.54 -9.04
C PHE A 201 16.93 9.35 -8.20
N GLY A 202 16.21 9.06 -7.11
CA GLY A 202 16.51 7.96 -6.20
C GLY A 202 17.45 8.32 -5.06
N ASP A 203 18.04 9.52 -5.05
CA ASP A 203 18.78 10.01 -3.89
C ASP A 203 17.85 10.15 -2.68
N LEU A 204 18.32 9.74 -1.52
CA LEU A 204 17.61 9.96 -0.26
C LEU A 204 17.86 11.40 0.19
N VAL A 205 16.81 12.15 0.50
CA VAL A 205 16.91 13.53 1.01
C VAL A 205 16.60 13.54 2.50
N PHE A 206 17.46 14.18 3.31
CA PHE A 206 17.35 14.17 4.76
C PHE A 206 17.11 15.58 5.30
N PHE A 207 16.30 15.65 6.36
CA PHE A 207 15.91 16.92 6.97
C PHE A 207 15.97 16.91 8.49
N HIS A 208 16.17 18.10 9.05
CA HIS A 208 16.09 18.41 10.48
C HIS A 208 14.71 19.01 10.78
N THR A 209 13.71 18.14 10.99
CA THR A 209 12.33 18.54 11.28
C THR A 209 11.98 18.50 12.77
N ARG A 210 12.82 17.87 13.60
CA ARG A 210 12.61 17.76 15.05
C ARG A 210 13.81 18.22 15.85
N SER A 211 13.54 19.04 16.87
CA SER A 211 14.54 19.64 17.75
C SER A 211 15.44 18.62 18.49
N HIS A 212 14.95 17.41 18.74
CA HIS A 212 15.66 16.38 19.50
C HIS A 212 16.57 15.48 18.66
N ALA A 213 16.56 15.61 17.32
CA ALA A 213 17.38 14.77 16.44
C ALA A 213 17.83 15.51 15.19
N TRP A 214 19.15 15.56 14.97
CA TRP A 214 19.75 16.18 13.78
C TRP A 214 19.14 15.65 12.48
N VAL A 215 19.12 14.33 12.28
CA VAL A 215 18.42 13.69 11.17
C VAL A 215 17.10 13.13 11.69
N SER A 216 16.00 13.81 11.39
CA SER A 216 14.67 13.50 11.90
C SER A 216 13.67 13.08 10.82
N HIS A 217 13.96 13.36 9.56
CA HIS A 217 13.08 13.02 8.44
C HIS A 217 13.85 12.62 7.19
N VAL A 218 13.22 11.80 6.35
CA VAL A 218 13.79 11.28 5.11
C VAL A 218 12.74 11.17 4.01
N GLY A 219 13.14 11.46 2.78
CA GLY A 219 12.37 11.24 1.57
C GLY A 219 13.24 10.69 0.44
N ILE A 220 12.63 10.38 -0.71
CA ILE A 220 13.32 9.98 -1.93
C ILE A 220 13.13 11.05 -3.00
N TYR A 221 14.22 11.53 -3.57
CA TYR A 221 14.23 12.57 -4.60
C TYR A 221 13.74 12.00 -5.92
N LEU A 222 12.86 12.75 -6.58
CA LEU A 222 12.22 12.36 -7.83
C LEU A 222 12.70 13.19 -9.02
N GLY A 223 13.57 14.18 -8.85
CA GLY A 223 13.85 15.16 -9.90
C GLY A 223 12.95 16.39 -9.81
N ASP A 224 13.29 17.45 -10.56
CA ASP A 224 12.55 18.72 -10.60
C ASP A 224 12.24 19.32 -9.22
N LYS A 225 13.18 19.18 -8.28
CA LYS A 225 13.02 19.61 -6.87
C LYS A 225 11.88 18.89 -6.14
N LEU A 226 11.32 17.81 -6.67
CA LEU A 226 10.27 17.03 -6.05
C LEU A 226 10.85 15.83 -5.29
N PHE A 227 10.19 15.45 -4.20
CA PHE A 227 10.54 14.26 -3.43
C PHE A 227 9.30 13.60 -2.82
N ALA A 228 9.31 12.27 -2.72
CA ALA A 228 8.26 11.51 -2.05
C ALA A 228 8.66 11.16 -0.62
N HIS A 229 7.73 11.27 0.31
CA HIS A 229 7.93 10.92 1.73
C HIS A 229 6.60 10.66 2.43
N ALA A 230 6.66 10.24 3.70
CA ALA A 230 5.49 10.23 4.58
C ALA A 230 5.48 11.51 5.44
N SER A 231 4.66 12.49 5.05
CA SER A 231 4.37 13.77 5.74
C SER A 231 3.55 13.54 6.99
N SER A 232 3.83 14.26 8.07
CA SER A 232 3.03 14.17 9.30
C SER A 232 1.60 14.69 9.11
N ARG A 233 1.41 15.54 8.09
CA ARG A 233 0.15 16.16 7.72
C ARG A 233 -0.65 15.36 6.71
N TYR A 234 -0.03 14.98 5.59
CA TYR A 234 -0.74 14.37 4.45
C TYR A 234 -0.50 12.86 4.29
N GLY A 235 0.29 12.24 5.18
CA GLY A 235 0.71 10.86 4.98
C GLY A 235 1.70 10.75 3.82
N VAL A 236 1.67 9.63 3.10
CA VAL A 236 2.55 9.46 1.94
C VAL A 236 2.15 10.46 0.83
N THR A 237 3.04 11.38 0.52
CA THR A 237 2.81 12.49 -0.42
C THR A 237 4.07 12.79 -1.23
N ILE A 238 3.92 13.67 -2.23
CA ILE A 238 5.01 14.27 -2.99
C ILE A 238 5.03 15.76 -2.65
N SER A 239 6.20 16.26 -2.26
CA SER A 239 6.43 17.64 -1.85
C SER A 239 7.58 18.26 -2.62
N SER A 240 7.65 19.59 -2.62
CA SER A 240 8.70 20.34 -3.32
C SER A 240 9.78 20.81 -2.34
N LEU A 241 11.06 20.69 -2.73
CA LEU A 241 12.21 21.29 -2.05
C LEU A 241 12.27 22.82 -2.23
N GLU A 242 11.40 23.40 -3.06
CA GLU A 242 11.18 24.86 -3.11
C GLU A 242 10.32 25.36 -1.94
N SER A 243 9.69 24.44 -1.20
CA SER A 243 9.05 24.71 0.08
C SER A 243 9.97 25.46 1.02
N THR A 244 9.49 26.54 1.63
CA THR A 244 10.31 27.27 2.61
C THR A 244 10.59 26.41 3.85
N TYR A 245 9.67 25.50 4.17
CA TYR A 245 9.79 24.57 5.29
C TYR A 245 10.91 23.54 5.06
N TYR A 246 10.87 22.81 3.94
CA TYR A 246 11.87 21.78 3.64
C TYR A 246 13.21 22.35 3.24
N ASN A 247 13.23 23.45 2.48
CA ASN A 247 14.47 24.08 2.05
C ASN A 247 15.34 24.49 3.24
N LYS A 248 14.75 25.12 4.26
CA LYS A 248 15.45 25.54 5.49
C LYS A 248 15.93 24.37 6.35
N ARG A 249 15.28 23.21 6.23
CA ARG A 249 15.54 22.02 7.06
C ARG A 249 16.38 20.98 6.33
N PHE A 250 16.71 21.19 5.06
CA PHE A 250 17.52 20.28 4.27
C PHE A 250 18.91 20.14 4.86
N ILE A 251 19.35 18.90 5.08
CA ILE A 251 20.67 18.58 5.62
C ILE A 251 21.62 18.22 4.48
N SER A 252 21.28 17.17 3.74
CA SER A 252 22.01 16.68 2.56
C SER A 252 21.25 15.52 1.93
N GLY A 253 21.62 15.19 0.69
CA GLY A 253 21.24 13.94 0.05
C GLY A 253 22.20 12.80 0.37
N ARG A 254 21.73 11.55 0.21
CA ARG A 254 22.55 10.35 0.15
C ARG A 254 22.25 9.57 -1.13
N ARG A 255 23.28 9.37 -1.94
CA ARG A 255 23.21 8.57 -3.17
C ARG A 255 23.70 7.16 -2.90
N LEU A 256 22.81 6.19 -3.07
CA LEU A 256 23.15 4.77 -2.99
C LEU A 256 23.63 4.30 -4.35
N THR A 257 24.84 3.74 -4.38
CA THR A 257 25.40 3.09 -5.56
C THR A 257 24.85 1.66 -5.70
N LEU A 258 25.01 1.07 -6.88
CA LEU A 258 24.65 -0.34 -7.09
C LEU A 258 25.33 -1.27 -6.06
N SER A 259 26.58 -0.99 -5.70
CA SER A 259 27.32 -1.75 -4.68
C SER A 259 26.65 -1.64 -3.31
N ASP A 260 26.19 -0.45 -2.91
CA ASP A 260 25.51 -0.25 -1.63
C ASP A 260 24.21 -1.07 -1.57
N LEU A 261 23.43 -1.05 -2.66
CA LEU A 261 22.18 -1.82 -2.75
C LEU A 261 22.42 -3.32 -2.66
N GLN A 262 23.45 -3.83 -3.35
CA GLN A 262 23.84 -5.25 -3.29
C GLN A 262 24.25 -5.67 -1.88
N GLN A 263 25.04 -4.84 -1.19
CA GLN A 263 25.43 -5.12 0.19
C GLN A 263 24.23 -5.15 1.15
N LEU A 264 23.29 -4.23 0.97
CA LEU A 264 22.06 -4.19 1.75
C LEU A 264 21.16 -5.40 1.46
N ALA A 265 21.07 -5.83 0.20
CA ALA A 265 20.33 -7.02 -0.18
C ALA A 265 20.90 -8.29 0.44
N LEU A 266 22.22 -8.50 0.36
CA LEU A 266 22.89 -9.66 0.97
C LEU A 266 22.70 -9.72 2.49
N ARG A 267 22.74 -8.58 3.18
CA ARG A 267 22.47 -8.50 4.62
C ARG A 267 21.03 -8.86 4.97
N SER A 268 20.08 -8.60 4.05
CA SER A 268 18.68 -8.93 4.27
C SER A 268 18.42 -10.45 4.20
N GLU A 269 19.12 -11.16 3.33
CA GLU A 269 18.99 -12.63 3.17
C GLU A 269 19.60 -13.41 4.34
N ALA A 270 20.56 -12.82 5.04
CA ALA A 270 21.25 -13.42 6.18
C ALA A 270 20.46 -13.34 7.50
N ARG A 271 19.28 -12.72 7.53
CA ARG A 271 18.43 -12.53 8.71
C ARG A 271 17.17 -13.40 8.64
#